data_AF-A0A0J1LAJ0-F1
#
_entry.id   AF-A0A0J1LAJ0-F1
#
_cell.length_a   1.000
_cell.length_b   1.000
_cell.length_c   1.000
_cell.angle_alpha   90.00
_cell.angle_beta   90.00
_cell.angle_gamma   90.00
#
_symmetry.space_group_name_H-M   'P 1'
#
loop_
_entity.id
_entity.type
_entity.pdbx_description
1 polymer ?
#
loop_
_entity_poly.entity_id
_entity_poly.type
_entity_poly.pdbx_seq_one_letter_code
_entity_poly.pdbx_strand_id
1 'polypeptide(L)'
;MGILLDLLNLAVYIPFLKVDEEEVCRNVKHLKKHQWFRNYLNDEECRGLIIHDKDVRQCIGKFNSSKLYKHSYQKKCQEKLHKVLLQNGNFA
;
A
#
# COMPACT_ATOMS: atom_id res chain seq x y z
N MET A 1 12.37 -5.37 -16.60
CA MET A 1 12.24 -6.76 -16.13
C MET A 1 12.73 -6.80 -14.70
N GLY A 2 11.90 -7.18 -13.73
CA GLY A 2 12.30 -7.15 -12.30
C GLY A 2 11.18 -7.21 -11.26
N ILE A 3 9.90 -7.13 -11.66
CA ILE A 3 8.76 -7.01 -10.71
C ILE A 3 8.54 -8.28 -9.85
N LEU A 4 9.12 -9.43 -10.25
CA LEU A 4 8.94 -10.69 -9.52
C LEU A 4 9.80 -10.76 -8.23
N LEU A 5 10.96 -10.10 -8.19
CA LEU A 5 11.86 -10.11 -7.03
C LEU A 5 11.30 -9.29 -5.84
N ASP A 6 10.50 -8.27 -6.10
CA ASP A 6 9.87 -7.44 -5.05
C ASP A 6 8.82 -8.18 -4.22
N LEU A 7 8.26 -9.29 -4.74
CA LEU A 7 7.27 -10.08 -4.01
C LEU A 7 7.91 -10.97 -2.94
N LEU A 8 9.15 -11.43 -3.17
CA LEU A 8 9.88 -12.26 -2.21
C LEU A 8 10.38 -11.44 -1.02
N ASN A 9 10.81 -10.19 -1.24
CA ASN A 9 11.26 -9.33 -0.14
C ASN A 9 10.13 -8.90 0.81
N LEU A 10 8.89 -8.75 0.33
CA LEU A 10 7.78 -8.35 1.20
C LEU A 10 7.29 -9.51 2.09
N ALA A 11 7.33 -10.74 1.60
CA ALA A 11 6.90 -11.92 2.35
C ALA A 11 7.88 -12.30 3.48
N VAL A 12 9.17 -11.99 3.31
CA VAL A 12 10.23 -12.31 4.29
C VAL A 12 10.26 -11.31 5.46
N TYR A 13 9.63 -10.13 5.33
CA TYR A 13 9.76 -9.03 6.30
C TYR A 13 8.53 -8.74 7.19
N ILE A 14 7.44 -9.51 7.09
CA ILE A 14 6.23 -9.25 7.90
C ILE A 14 6.19 -10.25 9.07
N PRO A 15 6.57 -9.87 10.31
CA PRO A 15 6.67 -10.80 11.42
C PRO A 15 5.32 -11.10 12.08
N PHE A 16 4.20 -10.56 11.59
CA PHE A 16 2.92 -10.60 12.31
C PHE A 16 1.74 -10.71 11.35
N LEU A 17 1.36 -11.92 10.97
CA LEU A 17 0.06 -12.15 10.32
C LEU A 17 -1.07 -11.97 11.34
N LYS A 18 -1.47 -10.71 11.56
CA LYS A 18 -2.81 -10.36 12.06
C LYS A 18 -3.80 -10.48 10.90
N VAL A 19 -5.08 -10.69 11.18
CA VAL A 19 -6.15 -10.77 10.15
C VAL A 19 -6.08 -9.58 9.17
N ASP A 20 -5.73 -8.40 9.67
CA ASP A 20 -5.53 -7.19 8.87
C ASP A 20 -4.45 -7.33 7.78
N GLU A 21 -3.41 -8.14 7.99
CA GLU A 21 -2.27 -8.24 7.06
C GLU A 21 -2.58 -9.04 5.79
N GLU A 22 -3.49 -10.01 5.88
CA GLU A 22 -3.99 -10.69 4.68
C GLU A 22 -4.76 -9.71 3.78
N GLU A 23 -5.54 -8.80 4.38
CA GLU A 23 -6.26 -7.76 3.66
C GLU A 23 -5.29 -6.74 3.04
N VAL A 24 -4.25 -6.34 3.78
CA VAL A 24 -3.17 -5.48 3.26
C VAL A 24 -2.51 -6.12 2.05
N CYS A 25 -2.06 -7.37 2.17
CA CYS A 25 -1.39 -8.08 1.08
C CYS A 25 -2.30 -8.19 -0.16
N ARG A 26 -3.57 -8.53 0.04
CA ARG A 26 -4.56 -8.59 -1.05
C ARG A 26 -4.72 -7.23 -1.72
N ASN A 27 -4.94 -6.17 -0.95
CA ASN A 27 -5.14 -4.82 -1.49
C ASN A 27 -3.88 -4.30 -2.20
N VAL A 28 -2.68 -4.51 -1.65
CA VAL A 28 -1.42 -4.15 -2.32
C VAL A 28 -1.29 -4.82 -3.69
N LYS A 29 -1.64 -6.11 -3.81
CA LYS A 29 -1.64 -6.81 -5.12
C LYS A 29 -2.57 -6.16 -6.14
N HIS A 30 -3.73 -5.67 -5.70
CA HIS A 30 -4.63 -4.90 -6.57
C HIS A 30 -4.06 -3.51 -6.89
N LEU A 31 -3.60 -2.78 -5.88
CA LEU A 31 -3.13 -1.40 -6.00
C LEU A 31 -1.90 -1.27 -6.90
N LYS A 32 -0.97 -2.24 -6.88
CA LYS A 32 0.21 -2.29 -7.76
C LYS A 32 -0.11 -2.22 -9.26
N LYS A 33 -1.34 -2.54 -9.66
CA LYS A 33 -1.81 -2.40 -11.06
C LYS A 33 -1.98 -0.94 -11.47
N HIS A 34 -2.13 -0.02 -10.52
CA HIS A 34 -2.35 1.40 -10.77
C HIS A 34 -1.05 2.20 -10.71
N GLN A 35 -0.87 3.13 -11.66
CA GLN A 35 0.36 3.91 -11.78
C GLN A 35 0.62 4.77 -10.53
N TRP A 36 -0.43 5.38 -9.96
CA TRP A 36 -0.29 6.24 -8.78
C TRP A 36 0.30 5.49 -7.58
N PHE A 37 -0.05 4.22 -7.39
CA PHE A 37 0.47 3.43 -6.29
C PHE A 37 1.91 2.97 -6.56
N ARG A 38 2.25 2.66 -7.83
CA ARG A 38 3.65 2.40 -8.21
C ARG A 38 4.54 3.60 -7.97
N ASN A 39 4.04 4.82 -8.19
CA ASN A 39 4.80 6.03 -7.89
C ASN A 39 5.15 6.13 -6.40
N TYR A 40 4.23 5.76 -5.49
CA TYR A 40 4.55 5.68 -4.06
C TYR A 40 5.55 4.59 -3.71
N LEU A 41 5.57 3.46 -4.44
CA LEU A 41 6.57 2.41 -4.21
C LEU A 41 7.95 2.77 -4.76
N ASN A 42 8.04 3.69 -5.71
CA ASN A 42 9.31 4.17 -6.26
C ASN A 42 9.96 5.24 -5.39
N ASP A 43 9.17 5.92 -4.55
CA ASP A 43 9.66 6.85 -3.53
C ASP A 43 10.07 6.08 -2.28
N GLU A 44 11.31 6.26 -1.81
CA GLU A 44 11.87 5.42 -0.75
C GLU A 44 11.16 5.61 0.59
N GLU A 45 10.77 6.86 0.90
CA GLU A 45 10.08 7.20 2.13
C GLU A 45 8.66 6.65 2.14
N CYS A 46 7.88 6.91 1.08
CA CYS A 46 6.56 6.33 0.90
C CYS A 46 6.60 4.80 0.94
N ARG A 47 7.58 4.19 0.28
CA ARG A 47 7.78 2.74 0.28
C ARG A 47 8.04 2.23 1.70
N GLY A 48 8.92 2.88 2.45
CA GLY A 48 9.22 2.53 3.85
C GLY A 48 7.96 2.56 4.72
N LEU A 49 7.14 3.60 4.59
CA LEU A 49 5.86 3.72 5.29
C LEU A 49 4.86 2.64 4.87
N ILE A 50 4.72 2.34 3.58
CA ILE A 50 3.83 1.26 3.10
C ILE A 50 4.25 -0.11 3.66
N ILE A 51 5.55 -0.35 3.84
CA ILE A 51 6.06 -1.63 4.32
C ILE A 51 5.97 -1.74 5.84
N HIS A 52 6.28 -0.68 6.58
CA HIS A 52 6.53 -0.78 8.03
C HIS A 52 5.56 0.03 8.89
N ASP A 53 4.98 1.12 8.37
CA ASP A 53 4.13 1.98 9.17
C ASP A 53 2.75 1.35 9.41
N LYS A 54 2.37 1.25 10.69
CA LYS A 54 1.15 0.57 11.10
C LYS A 54 -0.11 1.26 10.57
N ASP A 55 -0.15 2.58 10.60
CA ASP A 55 -1.35 3.36 10.25
C ASP A 55 -1.56 3.37 8.74
N VAL A 56 -0.48 3.50 7.97
CA VAL A 56 -0.47 3.36 6.52
C VAL A 56 -0.94 1.96 6.11
N ARG A 57 -0.42 0.91 6.74
CA ARG A 57 -0.84 -0.47 6.46
C ARG A 57 -2.30 -0.69 6.83
N GLN A 58 -2.76 -0.25 8.00
CA GLN A 58 -4.18 -0.34 8.36
C GLN A 58 -5.10 0.41 7.39
N CYS A 59 -4.67 1.57 6.89
CA CYS A 59 -5.40 2.31 5.87
C CYS A 59 -5.58 1.46 4.60
N ILE A 60 -4.50 0.81 4.13
CA ILE A 60 -4.52 -0.09 2.98
C ILE A 60 -5.40 -1.32 3.23
N GLY A 61 -5.33 -1.94 4.42
CA GLY A 61 -6.15 -3.10 4.78
C GLY A 61 -7.66 -2.79 4.70
N LYS A 62 -8.07 -1.63 5.20
CA LYS A 62 -9.48 -1.18 5.19
C LYS A 62 -10.07 -0.87 3.81
N PHE A 63 -9.29 -0.92 2.74
CA PHE A 63 -9.83 -0.76 1.40
C PHE A 63 -10.64 -1.98 0.99
N ASN A 64 -11.81 -1.73 0.39
CA ASN A 64 -12.65 -2.80 -0.10
C ASN A 64 -12.09 -3.29 -1.45
N SER A 65 -11.44 -4.45 -1.45
CA SER A 65 -10.80 -5.02 -2.65
C SER A 65 -11.77 -5.16 -3.82
N SER A 66 -13.04 -5.51 -3.54
CA SER A 66 -14.08 -5.64 -4.57
C SER A 66 -14.46 -4.32 -5.24
N LYS A 67 -14.06 -3.17 -4.70
CA LYS A 67 -14.33 -1.85 -5.28
C LYS A 67 -13.10 -1.23 -5.92
N LEU A 68 -11.91 -1.81 -5.76
CA LEU A 68 -10.65 -1.26 -6.28
C LEU A 68 -10.59 -1.20 -7.80
N TYR A 69 -11.45 -1.90 -8.54
CA TYR A 69 -11.54 -1.74 -10.00
C TYR A 69 -12.28 -0.46 -10.42
N LYS A 70 -13.07 0.16 -9.54
CA LYS A 70 -13.86 1.37 -9.85
C LYS A 70 -12.98 2.62 -9.74
N HIS A 71 -12.89 3.40 -10.81
CA HIS A 71 -12.06 4.61 -10.87
C HIS A 71 -12.38 5.62 -9.75
N SER A 72 -13.67 5.89 -9.48
CA SER A 72 -14.08 6.80 -8.42
C SER A 72 -13.66 6.32 -7.02
N TYR A 73 -13.67 5.01 -6.79
CA TYR A 73 -13.21 4.43 -5.54
C TYR A 73 -11.68 4.47 -5.44
N GLN A 74 -10.96 4.21 -6.54
CA GLN A 74 -9.50 4.35 -6.59
C GLN A 74 -9.05 5.76 -6.23
N LYS A 75 -9.69 6.79 -6.80
CA LYS A 75 -9.38 8.19 -6.47
C LYS A 75 -9.54 8.47 -4.97
N LYS A 76 -10.65 8.00 -4.39
CA LYS A 76 -10.89 8.10 -2.93
C LYS A 76 -9.83 7.37 -2.10
N CYS A 77 -9.42 6.18 -2.52
CA CYS A 77 -8.36 5.42 -1.87
C CYS A 77 -7.00 6.13 -1.96
N GLN A 78 -6.66 6.67 -3.13
CA GLN A 78 -5.44 7.44 -3.34
C GLN A 78 -5.42 8.67 -2.43
N GLU A 79 -6.48 9.48 -2.41
CA GLU A 79 -6.57 10.66 -1.54
C GLU A 79 -6.43 10.30 -0.06
N LYS A 80 -7.06 9.19 0.37
CA LYS A 80 -6.94 8.70 1.74
C LYS A 80 -5.52 8.25 2.07
N LEU A 81 -4.93 7.42 1.22
CA LEU A 81 -3.59 6.90 1.44
C LEU A 81 -2.56 8.03 1.42
N HIS A 82 -2.70 8.97 0.49
CA HIS A 82 -1.82 10.15 0.42
C HIS A 82 -1.86 10.97 1.71
N LYS A 83 -3.05 11.21 2.29
CA LYS A 83 -3.16 11.92 3.57
C LYS A 83 -2.45 11.19 4.71
N VAL A 84 -2.59 9.87 4.80
CA VAL A 84 -1.92 9.09 5.86
C VAL A 84 -0.40 9.06 5.65
N LEU A 85 0.05 8.98 4.39
CA LEU A 85 1.48 9.11 4.07
C LEU A 85 2.02 10.48 4.52
N LEU A 86 1.36 11.58 4.15
CA LEU A 86 1.77 12.93 4.57
C LEU A 86 1.81 13.12 6.08
N GLN A 87 0.92 12.46 6.82
CA GLN A 87 0.87 12.53 8.29
C GLN A 87 2.02 11.77 8.97
N ASN A 88 2.58 10.75 8.31
CA ASN A 88 3.57 9.84 8.89
C ASN A 88 4.95 9.95 8.24
N GLY A 89 5.08 10.69 7.14
CA GLY A 89 6.37 11.02 6.53
C GLY A 89 6.78 12.46 6.81
N ASN A 90 8.07 12.73 6.64
CA ASN A 90 8.69 14.04 6.76
C ASN A 90 8.56 14.83 5.45
N PHE A 91 7.34 14.89 4.91
CA PHE A 91 7.04 15.69 3.72
C PHE A 91 6.92 17.16 4.14
N ALA A 92 8.07 17.81 4.30
CA ALA A 92 8.21 19.25 4.57
C ALA A 92 7.88 20.08 3.31
#